data_AF-B8LM82-F1
#
_entry.id   AF-B8LM82-F1
#
_cell.length_a   1.000
_cell.length_b   1.000
_cell.length_c   1.000
_cell.angle_alpha   90.00
_cell.angle_beta   90.00
_cell.angle_gamma   90.00
#
_symmetry.space_group_name_H-M   'P 1'
#
loop_
_entity.id
_entity.type
_entity.pdbx_description
1 polymer ?
#
loop_
_entity_poly.entity_id
_entity_poly.type
_entity_poly.pdbx_seq_one_letter_code
_entity_poly.pdbx_strand_id
1 'polypeptide(L)'
;MWSLGKVLNTPEVNRVYIGSFNDKPINDVAIGPIGKDLFEKEQEDLLSDLKDIPRKACDRRINEFVKRARAAKIHAYIISHLKKEMPAMMGKAKAQQRLIDNLDEEFAKVQREYHLPAGDFPSIEHFKEVLSGYNFDKFEKIKLKMIQSVDDMLGYDIPELLRKFRNPYD
;
A
#
# COMPACT_ATOMS: atom_id res chain seq x y z
N MET A 1 7.30 29.55 8.22
CA MET A 1 7.85 28.45 7.38
C MET A 1 9.25 28.02 7.78
N TRP A 2 10.19 28.94 8.07
CA TRP A 2 11.58 28.63 8.45
C TRP A 2 11.73 27.58 9.57
N SER A 3 10.96 27.73 10.67
CA SER A 3 11.01 26.79 11.79
C SER A 3 10.37 25.44 11.47
N LEU A 4 9.33 25.41 10.62
CA LEU A 4 8.62 24.19 10.24
C LEU A 4 9.52 23.27 9.40
N GLY A 5 10.26 23.84 8.45
CA GLY A 5 11.17 23.08 7.58
C GLY A 5 12.32 22.41 8.33
N LYS A 6 12.83 23.05 9.40
CA LYS A 6 13.86 22.45 10.27
C LYS A 6 13.36 21.25 11.08
N VAL A 7 12.05 21.19 11.36
CA VAL A 7 11.46 20.16 12.24
C VAL A 7 10.92 18.98 11.43
N LEU A 8 10.26 19.24 10.29
CA LEU A 8 9.56 18.20 9.54
C LEU A 8 10.49 17.33 8.67
N ASN A 9 11.75 17.73 8.45
CA ASN A 9 12.79 16.98 7.75
C ASN A 9 12.32 16.27 6.45
N THR A 10 11.49 16.97 5.68
CA THR A 10 10.93 16.55 4.40
C THR A 10 11.30 17.61 3.35
N PRO A 11 11.70 17.21 2.13
CA PRO A 11 11.97 18.15 1.04
C PRO A 11 10.68 18.84 0.54
N GLU A 12 9.49 18.30 0.85
CA GLU A 12 8.21 18.85 0.47
C GLU A 12 7.74 19.99 1.41
N VAL A 13 7.32 21.12 0.82
CA VAL A 13 6.77 22.26 1.57
C VAL A 13 5.32 21.98 1.97
N ASN A 14 5.01 22.15 3.26
CA ASN A 14 3.68 21.90 3.79
C ASN A 14 2.70 23.05 3.45
N ARG A 15 1.46 22.71 3.06
CA ARG A 15 0.36 23.67 2.87
C ARG A 15 -0.02 24.27 4.23
N VAL A 16 -0.02 25.61 4.33
CA VAL A 16 -0.48 26.34 5.51
C VAL A 16 -1.70 27.15 5.11
N TYR A 17 -2.82 26.96 5.79
CA TYR A 17 -4.04 27.76 5.56
C TYR A 17 -4.03 28.97 6.50
N ILE A 18 -4.10 30.17 5.93
CA ILE A 18 -4.03 31.42 6.70
C ILE A 18 -5.43 32.03 6.81
N GLY A 19 -5.94 32.17 8.03
CA GLY A 19 -7.25 32.77 8.24
C GLY A 19 -7.63 32.92 9.71
N SER A 20 -8.81 33.50 9.94
CA SER A 20 -9.44 33.60 11.26
C SER A 20 -10.58 32.58 11.36
N PHE A 21 -10.30 31.40 11.91
CA PHE A 21 -11.26 30.30 11.98
C PHE A 21 -12.11 30.38 13.25
N ASN A 22 -12.93 31.42 13.37
CA ASN A 22 -13.89 31.59 14.47
C ASN A 22 -15.16 32.30 13.99
N ASP A 23 -16.17 32.36 14.86
CA ASP A 23 -17.49 32.89 14.50
C ASP A 23 -17.60 34.43 14.57
N LYS A 24 -16.49 35.15 14.83
CA LYS A 24 -16.48 36.60 14.96
C LYS A 24 -16.20 37.26 13.60
N PRO A 25 -16.72 38.48 13.36
CA PRO A 25 -16.41 39.21 12.15
C PRO A 25 -14.91 39.48 12.04
N ILE A 26 -14.41 39.35 10.82
CA ILE A 26 -13.04 39.64 10.45
C ILE A 26 -12.76 41.12 10.74
N ASN A 27 -11.68 41.41 11.46
CA ASN A 27 -11.29 42.80 11.78
C ASN A 27 -10.62 43.44 10.56
N ASP A 28 -11.42 43.98 9.63
CA ASP A 28 -10.97 44.58 8.37
C ASP A 28 -9.82 45.60 8.51
N VAL A 29 -9.73 46.29 9.66
CA VAL A 29 -8.67 47.27 9.96
C VAL A 29 -7.30 46.60 10.18
N ALA A 30 -7.27 45.40 10.77
CA ALA A 30 -6.04 44.69 11.11
C ALA A 30 -5.41 43.94 9.92
N ILE A 31 -6.19 43.63 8.89
CA ILE A 31 -5.79 42.72 7.79
C ILE A 31 -5.64 43.48 6.47
N GLY A 32 -6.17 44.70 6.39
CA GLY A 32 -6.10 45.54 5.22
C GLY A 32 -6.93 45.01 4.04
N PRO A 33 -6.98 45.75 2.92
CA PRO A 33 -7.88 45.48 1.80
C PRO A 33 -7.61 44.16 1.07
N ILE A 34 -6.39 43.62 1.16
CA ILE A 34 -5.98 42.35 0.52
C ILE A 34 -6.22 41.16 1.45
N GLY A 35 -6.17 41.38 2.78
CA GLY A 35 -6.21 40.31 3.77
C GLY A 35 -7.55 39.58 3.82
N LYS A 36 -8.64 40.28 3.54
CA LYS A 36 -9.98 39.69 3.53
C LYS A 36 -10.16 38.65 2.42
N ASP A 37 -9.85 39.02 1.17
CA ASP A 37 -9.94 38.12 0.01
C ASP A 37 -8.99 36.91 0.17
N LEU A 38 -7.80 37.13 0.72
CA LEU A 38 -6.87 36.03 1.03
C LEU A 38 -7.47 35.07 2.07
N PHE A 39 -8.03 35.56 3.18
CA PHE A 39 -8.58 34.72 4.24
C PHE A 39 -9.80 33.92 3.77
N GLU A 40 -10.67 34.56 2.98
CA GLU A 40 -11.83 33.89 2.40
C GLU A 40 -11.40 32.75 1.47
N LYS A 41 -10.44 32.99 0.56
CA LYS A 41 -9.89 31.96 -0.33
C LYS A 41 -9.21 30.81 0.43
N GLU A 42 -8.39 31.13 1.43
CA GLU A 42 -7.69 30.13 2.24
C GLU A 42 -8.67 29.27 3.07
N GLN A 43 -9.79 29.86 3.52
CA GLN A 43 -10.85 29.14 4.21
C GLN A 43 -11.65 28.24 3.25
N GLU A 44 -11.96 28.73 2.04
CA GLU A 44 -12.60 27.92 0.99
C GLU A 44 -11.74 26.72 0.59
N ASP A 45 -10.44 26.94 0.37
CA ASP A 45 -9.46 25.88 0.09
C ASP A 45 -9.44 24.82 1.21
N LEU A 46 -9.36 25.26 2.47
CA LEU A 46 -9.38 24.36 3.62
C LEU A 46 -10.68 23.55 3.67
N LEU A 47 -11.83 24.21 3.47
CA LEU A 47 -13.13 23.54 3.48
C LEU A 47 -13.25 22.53 2.34
N SER A 48 -12.73 22.86 1.15
CA SER A 48 -12.68 21.92 0.02
C SER A 48 -11.84 20.70 0.38
N ASP A 49 -10.64 20.90 0.94
CA ASP A 49 -9.78 19.79 1.36
C ASP A 49 -10.39 18.93 2.46
N LEU A 50 -11.09 19.55 3.43
CA LEU A 50 -11.82 18.84 4.48
C LEU A 50 -12.98 18.01 3.92
N LYS A 51 -13.74 18.56 2.98
CA LYS A 51 -14.82 17.85 2.27
C LYS A 51 -14.30 16.70 1.43
N ASP A 52 -13.05 16.80 0.95
CA ASP A 52 -12.37 15.77 0.18
C ASP A 52 -11.74 14.65 1.01
N ILE A 53 -11.63 14.79 2.33
CA ILE A 53 -11.06 13.76 3.22
C ILE A 53 -11.71 12.38 3.02
N PRO A 54 -13.06 12.24 2.98
CA PRO A 54 -13.70 10.94 2.79
C PRO A 54 -13.33 10.28 1.46
N ARG A 55 -13.18 11.08 0.39
CA ARG A 55 -12.74 10.61 -0.94
C ARG A 55 -11.30 10.11 -0.88
N LYS A 56 -10.38 10.93 -0.38
CA LYS A 56 -8.96 10.57 -0.19
C LYS A 56 -8.80 9.34 0.72
N ALA A 57 -9.68 9.17 1.71
CA ALA A 57 -9.72 8.00 2.58
C ALA A 57 -10.20 6.73 1.84
N CYS A 58 -11.18 6.85 0.93
CA CYS A 58 -11.62 5.75 0.09
C CYS A 58 -10.51 5.28 -0.86
N ASP A 59 -9.87 6.22 -1.57
CA ASP A 59 -8.75 5.92 -2.47
C ASP A 59 -7.59 5.24 -1.72
N ARG A 60 -7.26 5.74 -0.52
CA ARG A 60 -6.25 5.12 0.34
C ARG A 60 -6.63 3.69 0.72
N ARG A 61 -7.90 3.42 1.07
CA ARG A 61 -8.36 2.07 1.42
C ARG A 61 -8.26 1.11 0.23
N ILE A 62 -8.65 1.57 -0.96
CA ILE A 62 -8.52 0.78 -2.20
C ILE A 62 -7.04 0.49 -2.47
N ASN A 63 -6.16 1.48 -2.33
CA ASN A 63 -4.72 1.28 -2.52
C ASN A 63 -4.13 0.27 -1.54
N GLU A 64 -4.48 0.33 -0.25
CA GLU A 64 -4.03 -0.67 0.74
C GLU A 64 -4.60 -2.06 0.44
N PHE A 65 -5.84 -2.15 -0.02
CA PHE A 65 -6.44 -3.41 -0.47
C PHE A 65 -5.68 -4.00 -1.66
N VAL A 66 -5.37 -3.19 -2.68
CA VAL A 66 -4.58 -3.59 -3.85
C VAL A 66 -3.19 -4.10 -3.43
N LYS A 67 -2.48 -3.36 -2.55
CA LYS A 67 -1.19 -3.80 -2.01
C LYS A 67 -1.30 -5.16 -1.32
N ARG A 68 -2.33 -5.34 -0.49
CA ARG A 68 -2.58 -6.60 0.22
C ARG A 68 -2.89 -7.76 -0.72
N ALA A 69 -3.67 -7.53 -1.77
CA ALA A 69 -3.99 -8.54 -2.76
C ALA A 69 -2.73 -9.02 -3.51
N ARG A 70 -1.85 -8.09 -3.92
CA ARG A 70 -0.55 -8.45 -4.52
C ARG A 70 0.34 -9.23 -3.55
N ALA A 71 0.44 -8.77 -2.31
CA ALA A 71 1.22 -9.47 -1.28
C ALA A 71 0.69 -10.91 -1.05
N ALA A 72 -0.63 -11.10 -1.02
CA ALA A 72 -1.24 -12.42 -0.89
C ALA A 72 -0.94 -13.33 -2.11
N LYS A 73 -1.01 -12.78 -3.32
CA LYS A 73 -0.64 -13.50 -4.56
C LYS A 73 0.82 -13.95 -4.52
N ILE A 74 1.75 -13.08 -4.15
CA ILE A 74 3.19 -13.40 -4.04
C ILE A 74 3.43 -14.44 -2.95
N HIS A 75 2.79 -14.29 -1.79
CA HIS A 75 2.88 -15.28 -0.73
C HIS A 75 2.43 -16.66 -1.20
N ALA A 76 1.32 -16.75 -1.95
CA ALA A 76 0.85 -18.01 -2.51
C ALA A 76 1.87 -18.67 -3.46
N TYR A 77 2.55 -17.88 -4.30
CA TYR A 77 3.63 -18.40 -5.14
C TYR A 77 4.82 -18.89 -4.34
N ILE A 78 5.27 -18.13 -3.33
CA ILE A 78 6.38 -18.52 -2.46
C ILE A 78 6.06 -19.86 -1.78
N ILE A 79 4.91 -19.97 -1.12
CA ILE A 79 4.51 -21.20 -0.41
C ILE A 79 4.40 -22.39 -1.36
N SER A 80 3.81 -22.19 -2.55
CA SER A 80 3.73 -23.26 -3.55
C SER A 80 5.10 -23.66 -4.11
N HIS A 81 6.02 -22.70 -4.27
CA HIS A 81 7.39 -22.95 -4.72
C HIS A 81 8.16 -23.76 -3.68
N LEU A 82 8.11 -23.35 -2.42
CA LEU A 82 8.71 -24.10 -1.31
C LEU A 82 8.12 -25.52 -1.23
N LYS A 83 6.82 -25.68 -1.43
CA LYS A 83 6.17 -27.01 -1.50
C LYS A 83 6.68 -27.86 -2.67
N LYS A 84 6.95 -27.25 -3.82
CA LYS A 84 7.45 -27.92 -5.03
C LYS A 84 8.90 -28.40 -4.87
N GLU A 85 9.73 -27.64 -4.15
CA GLU A 85 11.14 -27.98 -3.88
C GLU A 85 11.33 -29.04 -2.77
N MET A 86 10.27 -29.39 -2.03
CA MET A 86 10.34 -30.42 -0.99
C MET A 86 10.43 -31.84 -1.58
N PRO A 87 11.33 -32.70 -1.07
CA PRO A 87 11.44 -34.09 -1.52
C PRO A 87 10.26 -34.94 -1.02
N ALA A 88 9.79 -35.88 -1.85
CA ALA A 88 8.62 -36.69 -1.52
C ALA A 88 8.85 -37.73 -0.40
N MET A 89 10.07 -38.29 -0.30
CA MET A 89 10.36 -39.45 0.57
C MET A 89 11.34 -39.15 1.70
N MET A 90 12.64 -38.94 1.39
CA MET A 90 13.70 -38.83 2.39
C MET A 90 14.40 -37.46 2.34
N GLY A 91 14.96 -37.02 3.47
CA GLY A 91 15.78 -35.79 3.55
C GLY A 91 14.98 -34.50 3.74
N LYS A 92 13.70 -34.60 4.11
CA LYS A 92 12.77 -33.45 4.19
C LYS A 92 13.23 -32.35 5.14
N ALA A 93 13.66 -32.69 6.36
CA ALA A 93 14.14 -31.72 7.33
C ALA A 93 15.37 -30.97 6.81
N LYS A 94 16.32 -31.68 6.20
CA LYS A 94 17.53 -31.08 5.60
C LYS A 94 17.18 -30.19 4.41
N ALA A 95 16.23 -30.61 3.56
CA ALA A 95 15.76 -29.81 2.43
C ALA A 95 15.04 -28.54 2.90
N GLN A 96 14.17 -28.63 3.90
CA GLN A 96 13.49 -27.47 4.48
C GLN A 96 14.49 -26.47 5.05
N GLN A 97 15.47 -26.93 5.85
CA GLN A 97 16.50 -26.05 6.38
C GLN A 97 17.29 -25.36 5.26
N ARG A 98 17.69 -26.11 4.22
CA ARG A 98 18.36 -25.54 3.04
C ARG A 98 17.52 -24.46 2.35
N LEU A 99 16.22 -24.68 2.20
CA LEU A 99 15.30 -23.71 1.58
C LEU A 99 15.15 -22.44 2.43
N ILE A 100 15.13 -22.57 3.76
CA ILE A 100 15.11 -21.43 4.67
C ILE A 100 16.44 -20.67 4.62
N ASP A 101 17.58 -21.38 4.62
CA ASP A 101 18.91 -20.77 4.62
C ASP A 101 19.13 -19.93 3.35
N ASN A 102 18.66 -20.42 2.20
CA ASN A 102 18.81 -19.79 0.87
C ASN A 102 17.51 -19.11 0.37
N LEU A 103 16.66 -18.64 1.30
CA LEU A 103 15.34 -18.09 0.96
C LEU A 103 15.41 -16.90 -0.02
N ASP A 104 16.47 -16.11 0.02
CA ASP A 104 16.77 -15.02 -0.91
C ASP A 104 16.88 -15.51 -2.36
N GLU A 105 17.60 -16.61 -2.59
CA GLU A 105 17.68 -17.24 -3.91
C GLU A 105 16.33 -17.82 -4.34
N GLU A 106 15.59 -18.42 -3.41
CA GLU A 106 14.26 -18.96 -3.69
C GLU A 106 13.27 -17.84 -4.07
N PHE A 107 13.34 -16.68 -3.42
CA PHE A 107 12.55 -15.49 -3.80
C PHE A 107 12.93 -15.01 -5.20
N ALA A 108 14.23 -14.94 -5.52
CA ALA A 108 14.70 -14.55 -6.84
C ALA A 108 14.27 -15.55 -7.96
N LYS A 109 14.13 -16.84 -7.65
CA LYS A 109 13.56 -17.83 -8.58
C LYS A 109 12.08 -17.55 -8.82
N VAL A 110 11.29 -17.40 -7.76
CA VAL A 110 9.85 -17.09 -7.84
C VAL A 110 9.62 -15.78 -8.60
N GLN A 111 10.42 -14.76 -8.32
CA GLN A 111 10.36 -13.48 -9.00
C GLN A 111 10.54 -13.61 -10.52
N ARG A 112 11.55 -14.39 -10.95
CA ARG A 112 11.84 -14.62 -12.37
C ARG A 112 10.81 -15.50 -13.06
N GLU A 113 10.36 -16.57 -12.40
CA GLU A 113 9.41 -17.54 -12.96
C GLU A 113 8.03 -16.90 -13.23
N TYR A 114 7.59 -15.99 -12.35
CA TYR A 114 6.25 -15.38 -12.42
C TYR A 114 6.27 -13.90 -12.77
N HIS A 115 7.44 -13.33 -13.13
CA HIS A 115 7.63 -11.93 -13.49
C HIS A 115 7.09 -10.93 -12.45
N LEU A 116 7.39 -11.18 -11.17
CA LEU A 116 6.84 -10.42 -10.05
C LEU A 116 7.74 -9.20 -9.71
N PRO A 117 7.17 -8.07 -9.27
CA PRO A 117 7.95 -6.92 -8.80
C PRO A 117 8.69 -7.25 -7.49
N ALA A 118 9.99 -6.91 -7.41
CA ALA A 118 10.78 -7.14 -6.20
C ALA A 118 10.22 -6.41 -4.96
N GLY A 119 9.66 -5.21 -5.15
CA GLY A 119 9.15 -4.38 -4.05
C GLY A 119 7.91 -4.92 -3.35
N ASP A 120 7.22 -5.91 -3.93
CA ASP A 120 6.05 -6.54 -3.29
C ASP A 120 6.44 -7.81 -2.49
N PHE A 121 7.72 -8.22 -2.46
CA PHE A 121 8.20 -9.36 -1.67
C PHE A 121 8.36 -8.99 -0.18
N PRO A 122 8.10 -9.93 0.76
CA PRO A 122 8.27 -9.69 2.19
C PRO A 122 9.76 -9.65 2.60
N SER A 123 10.05 -9.13 3.80
CA SER A 123 11.39 -9.22 4.40
C SER A 123 11.81 -10.68 4.54
N ILE A 124 12.99 -11.00 4.01
CA ILE A 124 13.57 -12.34 3.99
C ILE A 124 13.77 -12.85 5.42
N GLU A 125 14.33 -12.03 6.30
CA GLU A 125 14.70 -12.34 7.68
C GLU A 125 13.47 -12.68 8.50
N HIS A 126 12.45 -11.81 8.44
CA HIS A 126 11.18 -12.08 9.11
C HIS A 126 10.50 -13.34 8.56
N PHE A 127 10.55 -13.55 7.24
CA PHE A 127 9.95 -14.72 6.61
C PHE A 127 10.67 -16.02 7.00
N LYS A 128 12.01 -16.00 7.11
CA LYS A 128 12.82 -17.13 7.61
C LYS A 128 12.43 -17.52 9.04
N GLU A 129 12.30 -16.53 9.93
CA GLU A 129 11.88 -16.75 11.31
C GLU A 129 10.50 -17.43 11.38
N VAL A 130 9.53 -16.89 10.66
CA VAL A 130 8.16 -17.44 10.63
C VAL A 130 8.16 -18.86 10.03
N LEU A 131 8.82 -19.07 8.88
CA LEU A 131 8.85 -20.37 8.19
C LEU A 131 9.47 -21.49 9.04
N SER A 132 10.40 -21.16 9.93
CA SER A 132 11.06 -22.13 10.82
C SER A 132 10.05 -22.85 11.74
N GLY A 133 8.90 -22.23 12.03
CA GLY A 133 7.81 -22.82 12.80
C GLY A 133 6.84 -23.70 12.01
N TYR A 134 7.00 -23.85 10.70
CA TYR A 134 6.08 -24.60 9.83
C TYR A 134 6.71 -25.85 9.24
N ASN A 135 5.88 -26.81 8.84
CA ASN A 135 6.29 -27.98 8.07
C ASN A 135 5.89 -27.81 6.60
N PHE A 136 6.87 -27.73 5.71
CA PHE A 136 6.63 -27.43 4.31
C PHE A 136 5.92 -28.58 3.58
N ASP A 137 5.94 -29.80 4.11
CA ASP A 137 5.12 -30.89 3.57
C ASP A 137 3.61 -30.61 3.65
N LYS A 138 3.19 -29.79 4.61
CA LYS A 138 1.77 -29.46 4.79
C LYS A 138 1.32 -28.30 3.93
N PHE A 139 2.24 -27.64 3.23
CA PHE A 139 1.89 -26.55 2.33
C PHE A 139 1.06 -27.05 1.15
N GLU A 140 0.11 -26.21 0.74
CA GLU A 140 -0.72 -26.47 -0.43
C GLU A 140 0.02 -26.08 -1.71
N LYS A 141 -0.29 -26.79 -2.79
CA LYS A 141 0.10 -26.37 -4.13
C LYS A 141 -0.76 -25.19 -4.56
N ILE A 142 -0.22 -24.37 -5.45
CA ILE A 142 -0.94 -23.23 -6.00
C ILE A 142 -2.23 -23.68 -6.70
N LYS A 143 -3.31 -22.95 -6.41
CA LYS A 143 -4.60 -23.11 -7.08
C LYS A 143 -4.73 -22.01 -8.12
N LEU A 144 -4.38 -22.32 -9.37
CA LEU A 144 -4.37 -21.33 -10.47
C LEU A 144 -5.69 -20.58 -10.62
N LYS A 145 -6.83 -21.24 -10.39
CA LYS A 145 -8.16 -20.60 -10.40
C LYS A 145 -8.28 -19.46 -9.39
N MET A 146 -7.73 -19.63 -8.18
CA MET A 146 -7.78 -18.59 -7.14
C MET A 146 -6.87 -17.42 -7.49
N ILE A 147 -5.71 -17.69 -8.11
CA ILE A 147 -4.82 -16.63 -8.61
C ILE A 147 -5.51 -15.84 -9.72
N GLN A 148 -6.16 -16.54 -10.66
CA GLN A 148 -6.91 -15.89 -11.73
C GLN A 148 -8.00 -14.98 -11.18
N SER A 149 -8.76 -15.41 -10.15
CA SER A 149 -9.76 -14.54 -9.52
C SER A 149 -9.15 -13.27 -8.90
N VAL A 150 -7.93 -13.34 -8.34
CA VAL A 150 -7.23 -12.15 -7.83
C VAL A 150 -6.77 -11.26 -8.98
N ASP A 151 -6.29 -11.84 -10.07
CA ASP A 151 -5.84 -11.10 -11.25
C ASP A 151 -7.00 -10.41 -11.98
N ASP A 152 -8.13 -11.09 -12.10
CA ASP A 152 -9.35 -10.51 -12.68
C ASP A 152 -9.86 -9.36 -11.82
N MET A 153 -9.87 -9.53 -10.50
CA MET A 153 -10.25 -8.47 -9.56
C MET A 153 -9.32 -7.24 -9.68
N LEU A 154 -8.00 -7.46 -9.77
CA LEU A 154 -7.03 -6.37 -9.92
C LEU A 154 -7.12 -5.69 -11.29
N GLY A 155 -7.38 -6.46 -12.36
CA GLY A 155 -7.39 -6.00 -13.73
C GLY A 155 -8.69 -5.36 -14.20
N TYR A 156 -9.84 -5.80 -13.65
CA TYR A 156 -11.16 -5.38 -14.12
C TYR A 156 -12.02 -4.80 -13.00
N ASP A 157 -12.22 -5.53 -11.89
CA ASP A 157 -13.21 -5.15 -10.86
C ASP A 157 -12.80 -3.86 -10.14
N ILE A 158 -11.53 -3.73 -9.75
CA ILE A 158 -11.03 -2.53 -9.06
C ILE A 158 -11.07 -1.29 -9.97
N PRO A 159 -10.58 -1.33 -11.22
CA PRO A 159 -10.76 -0.22 -12.14
C PRO A 159 -12.22 0.16 -12.38
N GLU A 160 -13.13 -0.82 -12.51
CA GLU A 160 -14.56 -0.55 -12.67
C GLU A 160 -15.15 0.11 -11.42
N LEU A 161 -14.78 -0.37 -10.23
CA LEU A 161 -15.18 0.20 -8.95
C LEU A 161 -14.72 1.66 -8.83
N LEU A 162 -13.46 1.95 -9.17
CA LEU A 162 -12.91 3.30 -9.17
C LEU A 162 -13.65 4.22 -10.15
N ARG A 163 -14.06 3.70 -11.32
CA ARG A 163 -14.89 4.46 -12.27
C ARG A 163 -16.27 4.78 -11.68
N LYS A 164 -16.90 3.86 -10.94
CA LYS A 164 -18.20 4.10 -10.29
C LYS A 164 -18.11 5.09 -9.12
N PHE A 165 -16.96 5.16 -8.46
CA PHE A 165 -16.70 6.16 -7.42
C PHE A 165 -16.35 7.54 -7.95
N ARG A 166 -16.01 7.68 -9.25
CA ARG A 166 -15.90 9.00 -9.87
C ARG A 166 -17.29 9.64 -9.94
N ASN A 167 -17.36 10.88 -9.46
CA ASN A 167 -18.58 11.66 -9.36
C ASN A 167 -19.16 11.94 -10.76
N PRO A 168 -20.48 11.80 -10.99
CA PRO A 168 -21.13 12.24 -12.24
C PRO A 168 -21.16 13.76 -12.47
N TYR A 169 -20.50 14.55 -11.61
CA TYR A 169 -20.39 16.01 -11.72
C TYR A 169 -18.96 16.51 -11.99
N ASP A 170 -18.06 15.63 -12.44
CA ASP A 170 -16.87 16.04 -13.20
C ASP A 170 -17.23 16.26 -14.68
#